data_AF-A7S623-F1
#
_entry.id   AF-A7S623-F1
#
_cell.length_a   1.000
_cell.length_b   1.000
_cell.length_c   1.000
_cell.angle_alpha   90.00
_cell.angle_beta   90.00
_cell.angle_gamma   90.00
#
_symmetry.space_group_name_H-M   'P 1'
#
loop_
_entity.id
_entity.type
_entity.pdbx_description
1 polymer ?
#
loop_
_entity_poly.entity_id
_entity_poly.type
_entity_poly.pdbx_seq_one_letter_code
_entity_poly.pdbx_strand_id
1 'polypeptide(L)'
;SYGAIGSVIGHEVSHGFDDKGSEYDEHGNQVQWWTNKTILEFQKRAQCFVSQYNNFTYHGEKASNGRVNGWFSLSENMADNLGIEKAYKGWCKLIKPLGRKYEMVNATLQNVQGFAKAFSCPLGSPMNPVKKCKIW
;
A
#
# COMPACT_ATOMS: atom_id res chain seq x y z
N SER A 1 2.59 12.27 -8.08
CA SER A 1 2.53 12.76 -6.69
C SER A 1 1.84 11.78 -5.75
N TYR A 2 0.54 11.51 -5.87
CA TYR A 2 -0.18 10.63 -4.91
C TYR A 2 0.42 9.23 -4.73
N GLY A 3 0.82 8.53 -5.80
CA GLY A 3 1.40 7.18 -5.69
C GLY A 3 2.83 7.10 -5.15
N ALA A 4 3.51 8.24 -4.93
CA ALA A 4 4.87 8.29 -4.36
C ALA A 4 4.84 9.02 -3.02
N ILE A 5 4.78 10.35 -3.03
CA ILE A 5 4.73 11.12 -1.78
C ILE A 5 3.44 10.87 -0.99
N GLY A 6 2.32 10.61 -1.66
CA GLY A 6 1.07 10.29 -0.96
C GLY A 6 1.11 8.95 -0.23
N SER A 7 1.84 7.95 -0.74
CA SER A 7 2.00 6.68 -0.04
C SER A 7 2.96 6.80 1.14
N VAL A 8 4.04 7.58 1.00
CA VAL A 8 4.95 7.90 2.11
C VAL A 8 4.20 8.64 3.22
N ILE A 9 3.45 9.70 2.89
CA ILE A 9 2.64 10.41 3.90
C ILE A 9 1.66 9.45 4.58
N GLY A 10 0.99 8.59 3.80
CA GLY A 10 0.08 7.61 4.36
C GLY A 10 0.77 6.60 5.29
N HIS A 11 1.98 6.16 4.93
CA HIS A 11 2.83 5.25 5.71
C HIS A 11 3.22 5.89 7.06
N GLU A 12 3.75 7.13 7.05
CA GLU A 12 4.14 7.83 8.28
C GLU A 12 2.94 8.09 9.21
N VAL A 13 1.78 8.46 8.63
CA VAL A 13 0.55 8.64 9.42
C VAL A 13 0.08 7.32 10.04
N SER A 14 0.22 6.20 9.34
CA SER A 14 -0.18 4.89 9.87
C SER A 14 0.68 4.39 11.01
N HIS A 15 1.93 4.84 11.16
CA HIS A 15 2.74 4.50 12.32
C HIS A 15 2.11 4.97 13.64
N GLY A 16 1.31 6.04 13.64
CA GLY A 16 0.53 6.43 14.81
C GLY A 16 -0.59 5.46 15.20
N PHE A 17 -0.87 4.45 14.37
CA PHE A 17 -1.97 3.49 14.56
C PHE A 17 -1.54 2.03 14.35
N ASP A 18 -0.24 1.76 14.28
CA ASP A 18 0.29 0.40 14.16
C ASP A 18 0.32 -0.32 15.53
N ASP A 19 0.95 -1.50 15.60
CA ASP A 19 1.03 -2.30 16.81
C ASP A 19 1.69 -1.59 18.00
N LYS A 20 2.51 -0.56 17.74
CA LYS A 20 3.18 0.24 18.78
C LYS A 20 2.53 1.60 18.94
N GLY A 21 2.28 2.30 17.84
CA GLY A 21 1.74 3.65 17.86
C GLY A 21 0.32 3.71 18.43
N SER A 22 -0.47 2.65 18.24
CA SER A 22 -1.81 2.56 18.83
C SER A 22 -1.83 2.58 20.37
N GLU A 23 -0.69 2.38 21.04
CA GLU A 23 -0.60 2.50 22.50
C GLU A 23 -0.45 3.95 22.99
N TYR A 24 -0.28 4.90 22.07
CA TYR A 24 -0.05 6.32 22.38
C TYR A 24 -1.27 7.17 22.00
N ASP A 25 -1.63 8.09 22.88
CA ASP A 25 -2.69 9.08 22.64
C ASP A 25 -2.22 10.23 21.72
N GLU A 26 -3.10 11.21 21.48
CA GLU A 26 -2.81 12.37 20.65
C GLU A 26 -1.70 13.31 21.19
N HIS A 27 -1.33 13.14 22.46
CA HIS A 27 -0.25 13.88 23.11
C HIS A 27 1.05 13.07 23.20
N GLY A 28 1.04 11.81 22.74
CA GLY A 28 2.18 10.90 22.84
C GLY A 28 2.34 10.27 24.22
N ASN A 29 1.30 10.21 25.05
CA ASN A 29 1.32 9.45 26.29
C ASN A 29 0.93 8.00 26.03
N GLN A 30 1.64 7.05 26.65
CA GLN A 30 1.26 5.64 26.59
C GLN A 30 0.05 5.38 27.48
N VAL A 31 -1.13 5.25 26.87
CA VAL A 31 -2.41 5.07 27.57
C VAL A 31 -3.33 4.19 26.74
N GLN A 32 -4.12 3.33 27.39
CA GLN A 32 -5.12 2.55 26.69
C GLN A 32 -6.35 3.41 26.38
N TRP A 33 -6.39 3.97 25.17
CA TRP A 33 -7.50 4.80 24.68
C TRP A 33 -8.50 4.02 23.81
N TRP A 34 -8.25 2.72 23.56
CA TRP A 34 -9.18 1.83 22.87
C TRP A 34 -9.98 0.95 23.83
N THR A 35 -11.20 0.61 23.43
CA THR A 35 -11.98 -0.41 24.12
C THR A 35 -11.39 -1.81 23.90
N ASN A 36 -11.57 -2.72 24.86
CA ASN A 36 -11.15 -4.12 24.74
C ASN A 36 -11.64 -4.79 23.45
N LYS A 37 -12.85 -4.44 23.00
CA LYS A 37 -13.40 -4.95 21.73
C LYS A 37 -12.58 -4.49 20.52
N THR A 38 -12.17 -3.22 20.49
CA THR A 38 -11.34 -2.66 19.41
C THR A 38 -9.97 -3.32 19.38
N ILE A 39 -9.34 -3.50 20.54
CA ILE A 39 -8.02 -4.14 20.66
C ILE A 39 -8.06 -5.57 20.11
N LEU A 40 -9.07 -6.35 20.49
CA LEU A 40 -9.22 -7.73 20.01
C LEU A 40 -9.39 -7.80 18.49
N GLU A 41 -10.22 -6.93 17.91
CA GLU A 41 -10.42 -6.88 16.46
C GLU A 41 -9.16 -6.37 15.72
N PHE A 42 -8.42 -5.44 16.32
CA PHE A 42 -7.15 -4.96 15.78
C PHE A 42 -6.10 -6.07 15.75
N GLN A 43 -5.88 -6.76 16.88
CA GLN A 43 -4.94 -7.88 16.98
C GLN A 43 -5.28 -9.00 15.98
N LYS A 44 -6.57 -9.32 15.83
CA LYS A 44 -7.04 -10.30 14.83
C LYS A 44 -6.65 -9.91 13.40
N ARG A 45 -6.74 -8.63 13.04
CA ARG A 45 -6.35 -8.13 11.71
C ARG A 45 -4.84 -8.07 11.56
N ALA A 46 -4.12 -7.62 12.58
CA ALA A 46 -2.66 -7.60 12.61
C ALA A 46 -2.07 -9.01 12.40
N GLN A 47 -2.67 -10.03 13.01
CA GLN A 47 -2.27 -11.43 12.84
C GLN A 47 -2.36 -11.93 11.39
N CYS A 48 -3.23 -11.33 10.56
CA CYS A 48 -3.29 -11.65 9.14
C CYS A 48 -1.98 -11.25 8.44
N PHE A 49 -1.47 -10.05 8.72
CA PHE A 49 -0.18 -9.58 8.20
C PHE A 49 0.97 -10.44 8.71
N VAL A 50 1.01 -10.76 10.02
CA VAL A 50 2.05 -11.66 10.56
C VAL A 50 2.07 -12.99 9.81
N SER A 51 0.91 -13.61 9.64
CA SER A 51 0.77 -14.90 8.94
C SER A 51 1.16 -14.80 7.47
N GLN A 52 0.74 -13.74 6.79
CA GLN A 52 1.10 -13.48 5.39
C GLN A 52 2.61 -13.36 5.24
N TYR A 53 3.26 -12.54 6.07
CA TYR A 53 4.67 -12.24 5.91
C TYR A 53 5.60 -13.36 6.37
N ASN A 54 5.17 -14.19 7.33
CA ASN A 54 5.88 -15.41 7.71
C ASN A 54 5.98 -16.46 6.57
N ASN A 55 5.14 -16.32 5.54
CA ASN A 55 5.17 -17.19 4.36
C ASN A 55 6.14 -16.72 3.28
N PHE A 56 6.72 -15.51 3.41
CA PHE A 56 7.73 -15.05 2.46
C PHE A 56 9.11 -15.59 2.82
N THR A 57 9.80 -16.12 1.81
CA THR A 57 11.23 -16.40 1.88
C THR A 57 11.99 -15.28 1.21
N TYR A 58 13.07 -14.83 1.86
CA TYR A 58 14.03 -13.90 1.30
C TYR A 58 15.38 -14.61 1.18
N HIS A 59 15.78 -14.89 -0.07
CA HIS A 59 17.06 -15.51 -0.38
C HIS A 59 18.10 -14.44 -0.70
N GLY A 60 18.60 -13.75 0.32
CA GLY A 60 19.71 -12.78 0.18
C GLY A 60 20.88 -13.12 1.10
N GLU A 61 22.08 -12.63 0.77
CA GLU A 61 23.34 -12.93 1.48
C GLU A 61 23.33 -12.67 2.99
N LYS A 62 22.37 -11.86 3.49
CA LYS A 62 22.23 -11.49 4.90
C LYS A 62 21.10 -12.19 5.66
N ALA A 63 20.39 -13.13 5.04
CA ALA A 63 19.24 -13.78 5.66
C ALA A 63 19.63 -15.11 6.33
N SER A 64 19.78 -15.10 7.66
CA SER A 64 19.79 -16.34 8.43
C SER A 64 18.43 -17.05 8.26
N ASN A 65 18.45 -18.28 7.76
CA ASN A 65 17.30 -19.16 7.48
C ASN A 65 16.35 -18.71 6.36
N GLY A 66 16.59 -17.57 5.70
CA GLY A 66 15.90 -17.17 4.48
C GLY A 66 14.38 -16.93 4.59
N ARG A 67 13.81 -16.79 5.79
CA ARG A 67 12.38 -16.50 6.00
C ARG A 67 12.19 -15.11 6.60
N VAL A 68 11.19 -14.38 6.10
CA VAL A 68 10.78 -13.11 6.68
C VAL A 68 10.10 -13.38 8.02
N ASN A 69 10.43 -12.59 9.04
CA ASN A 69 9.72 -12.60 10.32
C ASN A 69 8.59 -11.56 10.25
N GLY A 70 7.36 -12.04 10.08
CA GLY A 70 6.16 -11.23 9.97
C GLY A 70 5.78 -10.49 11.25
N TRP A 71 6.26 -10.96 12.42
CA TRP A 71 6.09 -10.24 13.68
C TRP A 71 7.05 -9.05 13.78
N PHE A 72 8.33 -9.27 13.44
CA PHE A 72 9.34 -8.22 13.46
C PHE A 72 9.06 -7.10 12.45
N SER A 73 8.50 -7.45 11.29
CA SER A 73 8.15 -6.50 10.22
C SER A 73 6.73 -5.96 10.30
N LEU A 74 5.95 -6.31 11.34
CA LEU A 74 4.51 -6.04 11.39
C LEU A 74 4.14 -4.56 11.21
N SER A 75 4.75 -3.68 12.00
CA SER A 75 4.54 -2.22 11.96
C SER A 75 4.72 -1.67 10.53
N GLU A 76 5.87 -1.94 9.90
CA GLU A 76 6.19 -1.52 8.53
C GLU A 76 5.22 -2.12 7.50
N ASN A 77 4.89 -3.41 7.63
CA ASN A 77 3.97 -4.08 6.72
C ASN A 77 2.58 -3.44 6.78
N MET A 78 2.10 -3.11 7.99
CA MET A 78 0.84 -2.40 8.17
C MET A 78 0.91 -1.00 7.58
N ALA A 79 2.01 -0.28 7.82
CA ALA A 79 2.21 1.08 7.35
C ALA A 79 2.26 1.16 5.81
N ASP A 80 2.96 0.26 5.15
CA ASP A 80 3.03 0.17 3.69
C ASP A 80 1.66 -0.08 3.05
N ASN A 81 0.93 -1.06 3.58
CA ASN A 81 -0.39 -1.43 3.06
C ASN A 81 -1.39 -0.28 3.24
N LEU A 82 -1.40 0.36 4.42
CA LEU A 82 -2.26 1.50 4.69
C LEU A 82 -1.85 2.73 3.88
N GLY A 83 -0.55 2.99 3.74
CA GLY A 83 -0.01 4.11 2.99
C GLY A 83 -0.45 4.09 1.53
N ILE A 84 -0.30 2.95 0.87
CA ILE A 84 -0.76 2.76 -0.52
C ILE A 84 -2.28 2.88 -0.62
N GLU A 85 -3.03 2.28 0.32
CA GLU A 85 -4.50 2.35 0.33
C GLU A 85 -5.01 3.80 0.46
N LYS A 86 -4.44 4.58 1.40
CA LYS A 86 -4.83 5.98 1.62
C LYS A 86 -4.43 6.87 0.46
N ALA A 87 -3.24 6.66 -0.10
CA ALA A 87 -2.77 7.38 -1.28
C ALA A 87 -3.72 7.18 -2.47
N TYR A 88 -4.12 5.94 -2.74
CA TYR A 88 -5.06 5.60 -3.80
C TYR A 88 -6.44 6.24 -3.56
N LYS A 89 -6.99 6.10 -2.34
CA LYS A 89 -8.27 6.73 -1.97
C LYS A 89 -8.24 8.26 -2.12
N GLY A 90 -7.14 8.91 -1.72
CA GLY A 90 -6.94 10.35 -1.87
C GLY A 90 -6.93 10.78 -3.34
N TRP A 91 -6.23 10.04 -4.19
CA TRP A 91 -6.23 10.27 -5.63
C TRP A 91 -7.63 10.10 -6.25
N CYS A 92 -8.35 9.02 -5.90
CA CYS A 92 -9.71 8.78 -6.38
C CYS A 92 -10.68 9.90 -6.02
N LYS A 93 -10.57 10.49 -4.82
CA LYS A 93 -11.37 11.63 -4.41
C LYS A 93 -11.09 12.88 -5.24
N LEU A 94 -9.83 13.13 -5.59
CA LEU A 94 -9.43 14.28 -6.40
C LEU A 94 -10.01 14.20 -7.83
N ILE A 95 -10.03 13.00 -8.42
CA ILE A 95 -10.47 12.82 -9.82
C ILE A 95 -11.99 12.72 -9.98
N LYS A 96 -12.72 12.31 -8.92
CA LYS A 96 -14.19 12.12 -8.95
C LYS A 96 -14.99 13.38 -9.33
N PRO A 97 -14.74 14.58 -8.77
CA PRO A 97 -15.46 15.80 -9.14
C PRO A 97 -15.01 16.41 -10.47
N LEU A 98 -13.86 16.00 -11.02
CA LEU A 98 -13.35 16.55 -12.28
C LEU A 98 -14.12 16.06 -13.52
N GLY A 99 -15.09 15.14 -13.39
CA GLY A 99 -15.85 14.59 -14.51
C GLY A 99 -15.01 13.89 -15.58
N ARG A 100 -13.68 13.82 -15.39
CA ARG A 100 -12.73 13.20 -16.30
C ARG A 100 -12.93 11.70 -16.18
N LYS A 101 -13.71 11.16 -17.12
CA LYS A 101 -13.62 9.75 -17.45
C LYS A 101 -12.16 9.36 -17.57
N TYR A 102 -11.84 8.20 -17.02
CA TYR A 102 -10.51 7.58 -17.05
C TYR A 102 -9.91 7.45 -18.46
N GLU A 103 -10.68 7.73 -19.52
CA GLU A 103 -10.32 7.70 -20.93
C GLU A 103 -9.01 8.45 -21.28
N MET A 104 -8.78 9.67 -20.78
CA MET A 104 -7.54 10.43 -21.12
C MET A 104 -6.27 9.85 -20.48
N VAL A 105 -6.37 9.47 -19.20
CA VAL A 105 -5.25 8.86 -18.46
C VAL A 105 -5.00 7.46 -19.01
N ASN A 106 -6.06 6.68 -19.23
CA ASN A 106 -5.96 5.36 -19.82
C ASN A 106 -5.42 5.43 -21.25
N ALA A 107 -5.88 6.35 -22.10
CA ALA A 107 -5.35 6.52 -23.46
C ALA A 107 -3.85 6.88 -23.46
N THR A 108 -3.40 7.68 -22.49
CA THR A 108 -1.98 8.00 -22.34
C THR A 108 -1.19 6.78 -21.85
N LEU A 109 -1.66 6.11 -20.78
CA LEU A 109 -0.97 4.98 -20.16
C LEU A 109 -0.96 3.72 -21.04
N GLN A 110 -1.98 3.53 -21.88
CA GLN A 110 -2.04 2.49 -22.91
C GLN A 110 -0.82 2.53 -23.85
N ASN A 111 -0.27 3.71 -24.11
CA ASN A 111 0.89 3.90 -24.99
C ASN A 111 2.24 3.73 -24.25
N VAL A 112 2.24 3.64 -22.92
CA VAL A 112 3.45 3.53 -22.10
C VAL A 112 3.76 2.07 -21.79
N GLN A 113 4.76 1.49 -22.47
CA GLN A 113 5.17 0.10 -22.23
C GLN A 113 5.62 -0.16 -20.79
N GLY A 114 6.28 0.82 -20.16
CA GLY A 114 6.72 0.74 -18.77
C GLY A 114 5.57 0.56 -17.79
N PHE A 115 4.44 1.22 -18.06
CA PHE A 115 3.22 1.07 -17.27
C PHE A 115 2.66 -0.36 -17.39
N ALA A 116 2.54 -0.88 -18.61
CA ALA A 116 2.06 -2.24 -18.83
C ALA A 116 2.96 -3.30 -18.15
N LYS A 117 4.28 -3.08 -18.14
CA LYS A 117 5.23 -3.97 -17.46
C LYS A 117 5.12 -3.86 -15.93
N ALA A 118 5.06 -2.65 -15.39
CA ALA A 118 4.99 -2.41 -13.94
C ALA A 118 3.72 -2.99 -13.30
N PHE A 119 2.61 -2.99 -14.06
CA PHE A 119 1.31 -3.48 -13.60
C PHE A 119 0.94 -4.84 -14.21
N SER A 120 1.90 -5.57 -14.80
CA SER A 120 1.69 -6.90 -15.39
C SER A 120 0.46 -6.99 -16.31
N CYS A 121 0.18 -5.92 -17.07
CA CYS A 121 -0.98 -5.85 -17.93
C CYS A 121 -0.80 -6.79 -19.13
N PRO A 122 -1.69 -7.80 -19.34
CA PRO A 122 -1.59 -8.72 -20.47
C PRO A 122 -1.66 -7.98 -21.82
N LEU A 123 -0.94 -8.48 -22.83
CA LEU A 123 -1.01 -7.91 -24.18
C LEU A 123 -2.44 -8.03 -24.73
N GLY A 124 -2.99 -6.92 -25.23
CA GLY A 124 -4.38 -6.83 -25.69
C GLY A 124 -5.38 -6.43 -24.61
N SER A 125 -4.96 -6.29 -23.35
CA SER A 125 -5.83 -5.76 -22.29
C SER A 125 -6.13 -4.27 -22.49
N PRO A 126 -7.21 -3.73 -21.89
CA PRO A 126 -7.58 -2.32 -22.02
C PRO A 126 -6.48 -1.31 -21.66
N MET A 127 -5.46 -1.69 -20.89
CA MET A 127 -4.34 -0.84 -20.50
C MET A 127 -3.02 -1.23 -21.17
N ASN A 128 -3.02 -2.26 -22.02
CA ASN A 128 -1.88 -2.68 -22.83
C ASN A 128 -2.34 -3.14 -24.23
N PRO A 129 -2.93 -2.24 -25.03
CA PRO A 129 -3.37 -2.58 -26.37
C PRO A 129 -2.18 -2.99 -27.25
N VAL A 130 -2.45 -3.89 -28.21
CA VAL A 130 -1.45 -4.38 -29.16
C VAL A 130 -0.88 -3.22 -29.99
N LYS A 131 -1.74 -2.28 -30.38
CA LYS A 131 -1.37 -1.09 -31.13
C LYS A 131 -1.17 0.09 -30.18
N LYS A 132 0.07 0.58 -30.07
CA LYS A 132 0.45 1.74 -29.26
C LYS A 132 0.89 2.88 -30.17
N CYS A 133 0.46 4.09 -29.87
CA CYS A 133 0.87 5.30 -30.56
C CYS A 133 2.15 5.85 -29.93
N LYS A 134 3.19 6.09 -30.74
CA LYS A 134 4.42 6.81 -30.36
C LYS A 134 4.65 7.94 -31.36
N ILE A 135 5.00 9.11 -30.83
CA ILE A 135 5.33 10.29 -31.64
C ILE A 135 6.84 10.35 -31.91
N TRP A 136 7.66 9.90 -30.94
CA TRP A 136 9.11 9.80 -31.03
C TRP A 136 9.56 8.39 -30.65
#